data_AF-A0A960BCZ6-F1
#
_entry.id   AF-A0A960BCZ6-F1
#
_cell.length_a   1.000
_cell.length_b   1.000
_cell.length_c   1.000
_cell.angle_alpha   90.00
_cell.angle_beta   90.00
_cell.angle_gamma   90.00
#
_symmetry.space_group_name_H-M   'P 1'
#
loop_
_entity.id
_entity.type
_entity.pdbx_description
1 polymer ?
#
loop_
_entity_poly.entity_id
_entity_poly.type
_entity_poly.pdbx_seq_one_letter_code
_entity_poly.pdbx_strand_id
1 'polypeptide(L)'
;MIASDAATPTVKRMKLRYAGTCSQCGAPLDAGVTADYDRASKTVSCVECPARRAMPDQAEASAARRHAITPDLPPQLEVVDGTAGGSAAREFDRRHDARQQRVQTNHPKIGKFLLAVFDDPQYTKAWSRGAVGARQLSG
;
A
#
# COMPACT_ATOMS: atom_id res chain seq x y z
N MET A 1 2.90 -41.28 12.68
CA MET A 1 2.62 -40.27 13.71
C MET A 1 2.37 -38.96 12.99
N ILE A 2 1.10 -38.55 12.83
CA ILE A 2 0.76 -37.30 12.13
C ILE A 2 0.91 -36.16 13.14
N ALA A 3 1.86 -35.27 12.89
CA ALA A 3 1.96 -34.01 13.61
C ALA A 3 0.76 -33.14 13.21
N SER A 4 -0.16 -32.92 14.14
CA SER A 4 -1.24 -31.95 13.99
C SER A 4 -0.63 -30.56 13.97
N ASP A 5 -0.53 -29.98 12.77
CA ASP A 5 -0.17 -28.59 12.57
C ASP A 5 -1.29 -27.72 13.16
N ALA A 6 -1.02 -27.10 14.31
CA ALA A 6 -1.98 -26.27 15.00
C ALA A 6 -2.18 -24.96 14.21
N ALA A 7 -3.13 -24.99 13.28
CA ALA A 7 -3.54 -23.82 12.51
C ALA A 7 -3.85 -22.65 13.45
N THR A 8 -3.13 -21.55 13.28
CA THR A 8 -3.36 -20.31 14.03
C THR A 8 -4.80 -19.85 13.78
N PRO A 9 -5.59 -19.48 14.81
CA PRO A 9 -6.95 -19.02 14.61
C PRO A 9 -6.94 -17.76 13.74
N THR A 10 -7.68 -17.80 12.63
CA THR A 10 -7.82 -16.67 11.69
C THR A 10 -8.68 -15.55 12.26
N VAL A 11 -9.48 -15.86 13.28
CA VAL A 11 -10.40 -14.93 13.97
C VAL A 11 -9.75 -14.41 15.26
N LYS A 12 -9.64 -13.09 15.37
CA LYS A 12 -9.13 -12.38 16.53
C LYS A 12 -10.17 -11.40 17.06
N ARG A 13 -10.52 -11.54 18.34
CA ARG A 13 -11.32 -10.55 19.06
C ARG A 13 -10.53 -9.27 19.31
N MET A 14 -11.03 -8.13 18.86
CA MET A 14 -10.36 -6.85 19.03
C MET A 14 -11.32 -5.66 19.07
N LYS A 15 -10.84 -4.54 19.61
CA LYS A 15 -11.55 -3.26 19.58
C LYS A 15 -11.39 -2.63 18.20
N LEU A 16 -12.50 -2.22 17.57
CA LEU A 16 -12.47 -1.62 16.25
C LEU A 16 -11.87 -0.22 16.28
N ARG A 17 -10.94 0.05 15.36
CA ARG A 17 -10.37 1.38 15.18
C ARG A 17 -11.31 2.31 14.40
N TYR A 18 -12.08 1.74 13.49
CA TYR A 18 -13.00 2.45 12.60
C TYR A 18 -14.38 1.82 12.70
N ALA A 19 -15.42 2.62 12.44
CA ALA A 19 -16.77 2.08 12.30
C ALA A 19 -16.83 1.13 11.10
N GLY A 20 -17.67 0.10 11.20
CA GLY A 20 -17.83 -0.91 10.17
C GLY A 20 -19.22 -1.54 10.21
N THR A 21 -19.41 -2.58 9.41
CA THR A 21 -20.67 -3.33 9.34
C THR A 21 -20.38 -4.79 9.63
N CYS A 22 -21.16 -5.40 10.51
CA CYS A 22 -21.07 -6.82 10.81
C CYS A 22 -21.31 -7.65 9.55
N SER A 23 -20.38 -8.52 9.18
CA SER A 23 -20.47 -9.36 7.98
C SER A 23 -21.50 -10.48 8.08
N GLN A 24 -22.10 -10.69 9.25
CA GLN A 24 -23.07 -11.77 9.51
C GLN A 24 -24.51 -11.22 9.53
N CYS A 25 -24.77 -10.19 10.34
CA CYS A 25 -26.12 -9.64 10.51
C CYS A 25 -26.32 -8.28 9.83
N GLY A 26 -25.27 -7.67 9.27
CA GLY A 26 -25.35 -6.35 8.64
C GLY A 26 -25.51 -5.18 9.62
N ALA A 27 -25.46 -5.42 10.93
CA ALA A 27 -25.58 -4.36 11.93
C ALA A 27 -24.39 -3.39 11.86
N PRO A 28 -24.62 -2.07 12.02
CA PRO A 28 -23.54 -1.09 12.15
C PRO A 28 -22.77 -1.35 13.45
N LEU A 29 -21.44 -1.27 13.38
CA LEU A 29 -20.52 -1.39 14.49
C LEU A 29 -19.72 -0.10 14.60
N ASP A 30 -19.88 0.60 15.72
CA ASP A 30 -19.18 1.85 15.94
C ASP A 30 -17.68 1.65 16.19
N ALA A 31 -16.91 2.70 15.91
CA ALA A 31 -15.51 2.74 16.31
C ALA A 31 -15.40 2.56 17.83
N GLY A 32 -14.53 1.66 18.27
CA GLY A 32 -14.32 1.34 19.66
C GLY A 32 -15.18 0.19 20.21
N VAL A 33 -16.08 -0.40 19.43
CA VAL A 33 -16.79 -1.62 19.83
C VAL A 33 -15.87 -2.83 19.74
N THR A 34 -16.03 -3.79 20.66
CA THR A 34 -15.34 -5.09 20.60
C THR A 34 -16.04 -5.98 19.59
N ALA A 35 -15.29 -6.50 18.63
CA ALA A 35 -15.80 -7.35 17.57
C ALA A 35 -14.76 -8.42 17.19
N ASP A 36 -15.23 -9.47 16.53
CA ASP A 36 -14.38 -10.57 16.05
C ASP A 36 -13.94 -10.27 14.61
N TYR A 37 -12.63 -10.05 14.44
CA TYR A 37 -11.99 -9.77 13.15
C TYR A 37 -11.41 -11.06 12.56
N ASP A 38 -11.90 -11.45 11.39
CA ASP A 38 -11.32 -12.53 10.61
C ASP A 38 -10.26 -11.98 9.66
N ARG A 39 -9.01 -12.38 9.85
CA ARG A 39 -7.87 -11.96 9.02
C ARG A 39 -7.90 -12.58 7.63
N ALA A 40 -8.50 -13.77 7.47
CA ALA A 40 -8.56 -14.48 6.19
C ALA A 40 -9.48 -13.76 5.21
N SER A 41 -10.69 -13.39 5.66
CA SER A 41 -11.68 -12.63 4.88
C SER A 41 -11.52 -11.11 5.00
N LYS A 42 -10.73 -10.63 5.98
CA LYS A 42 -10.64 -9.22 6.39
C LYS A 42 -12.00 -8.61 6.77
N THR A 43 -12.91 -9.42 7.32
CA THR A 43 -14.24 -8.98 7.75
C THR A 43 -14.34 -8.88 9.27
N VAL A 44 -15.31 -8.12 9.75
CA VAL A 44 -15.65 -7.97 11.17
C VAL A 44 -17.03 -8.55 11.45
N SER A 45 -17.18 -9.25 12.57
CA SER A 45 -18.47 -9.76 13.08
C SER A 45 -18.71 -9.30 14.51
N CYS A 46 -19.96 -8.95 14.84
CA CYS A 46 -20.32 -8.58 16.21
C CYS A 46 -20.19 -9.79 17.14
N VAL A 47 -19.94 -9.53 18.42
CA VAL A 47 -19.76 -10.60 19.44
C VAL A 47 -21.04 -11.40 19.70
N GLU A 48 -22.20 -10.86 19.32
CA GLU A 48 -23.51 -11.53 19.42
C GLU A 48 -23.72 -12.56 18.30
N CYS A 49 -23.05 -12.39 17.15
CA CYS A 49 -23.10 -13.38 16.09
C CYS A 49 -22.26 -14.60 16.48
N PRO A 50 -22.74 -15.83 16.24
CA PRO A 50 -21.94 -17.01 16.50
C PRO A 50 -20.65 -16.96 15.67
N ALA A 51 -19.52 -17.14 16.35
CA ALA A 51 -18.24 -17.30 15.67
C ALA A 51 -18.38 -18.49 14.70
N ARG A 52 -18.21 -18.25 13.40
CA ARG A 52 -18.16 -19.33 12.41
C ARG A 52 -17.04 -20.27 12.84
N ARG A 53 -17.39 -21.47 13.31
CA ARG A 53 -16.46 -22.59 13.25
C ARG A 53 -16.18 -22.78 11.76
N ALA A 54 -14.93 -22.62 11.36
CA ALA A 54 -14.52 -22.78 9.98
C ALA A 54 -14.89 -24.20 9.53
N MET A 55 -15.98 -24.33 8.77
CA MET A 55 -16.14 -25.46 7.88
C MET A 55 -15.28 -25.19 6.65
N PRO A 56 -14.50 -26.16 6.18
CA PRO A 56 -13.83 -26.02 4.90
C PRO A 56 -14.90 -26.03 3.80
N ASP A 57 -14.71 -25.10 2.88
CA ASP A 57 -15.25 -25.08 1.53
C ASP A 57 -16.75 -24.82 1.36
N GLN A 58 -17.08 -23.54 1.13
CA GLN A 58 -17.59 -23.14 -0.18
C GLN A 58 -16.93 -21.81 -0.53
N ALA A 59 -15.75 -21.93 -1.12
CA ALA A 59 -15.04 -20.82 -1.74
C ALA A 59 -15.54 -20.58 -3.18
N GLU A 60 -16.84 -20.56 -3.40
CA GLU A 60 -17.43 -20.20 -4.69
C GLU A 60 -18.64 -19.29 -4.46
N ALA A 61 -18.69 -18.18 -5.20
CA ALA A 61 -19.75 -17.16 -5.17
C ALA A 61 -19.73 -16.08 -4.06
N SER A 62 -18.56 -15.47 -3.79
CA SER A 62 -18.53 -14.02 -3.46
C SER A 62 -17.16 -13.37 -3.66
N ALA A 63 -16.56 -13.61 -4.83
CA ALA A 63 -15.47 -12.78 -5.37
C ALA A 63 -16.01 -11.55 -6.14
N ALA A 64 -17.32 -11.27 -6.07
CA ALA A 64 -17.96 -10.16 -6.77
C ALA A 64 -17.86 -8.86 -5.96
N ARG A 65 -16.64 -8.29 -5.92
CA ARG A 65 -16.28 -6.86 -5.83
C ARG A 65 -14.78 -6.62 -5.55
N ARG A 66 -13.91 -7.58 -5.92
CA ARG A 66 -12.65 -7.15 -6.52
C ARG A 66 -13.04 -6.73 -7.94
N HIS A 67 -12.71 -5.50 -8.35
CA HIS A 67 -12.96 -5.03 -9.71
C HIS A 67 -12.65 -6.19 -10.66
N ALA A 68 -13.68 -6.73 -11.30
CA ALA A 68 -13.49 -7.73 -12.32
C ALA A 68 -12.65 -7.00 -13.37
N ILE A 69 -11.37 -7.34 -13.44
CA ILE A 69 -10.58 -7.09 -14.63
C ILE A 69 -11.28 -7.98 -15.64
N THR A 70 -12.21 -7.40 -16.41
CA THR A 70 -12.56 -7.95 -17.71
C THR A 70 -11.22 -8.25 -18.38
N PRO A 71 -11.01 -9.43 -18.99
CA PRO A 71 -9.94 -9.60 -19.95
C PRO A 71 -10.31 -8.79 -21.20
N ASP A 72 -10.49 -7.48 -21.01
CA ASP A 72 -10.28 -6.51 -22.05
C ASP A 72 -8.79 -6.66 -22.35
N LEU A 73 -8.49 -6.91 -23.61
CA LEU A 73 -7.12 -7.01 -24.13
C LEU A 73 -6.30 -5.93 -23.42
N PRO A 74 -5.17 -6.26 -22.75
CA PRO A 74 -4.40 -5.26 -22.04
C PRO A 74 -4.23 -4.09 -23.00
N PRO A 75 -4.57 -2.84 -22.60
CA PRO A 75 -4.41 -1.72 -23.49
C PRO A 75 -2.99 -1.83 -24.01
N GLN A 76 -2.85 -1.89 -25.33
CA GLN A 76 -1.55 -1.92 -25.99
C GLN A 76 -0.90 -0.60 -25.57
N LEU A 77 -0.17 -0.62 -24.46
CA LEU A 77 0.57 0.51 -23.96
C LEU A 77 1.58 0.76 -25.07
N GLU A 78 1.34 1.82 -25.82
CA GLU A 78 2.25 2.25 -26.87
C GLU A 78 3.65 2.26 -26.24
N VAL A 79 4.58 1.55 -26.88
CA VAL A 79 5.95 1.51 -26.41
C VAL A 79 6.48 2.93 -26.55
N VAL A 80 6.40 3.69 -25.46
CA VAL A 80 7.01 5.00 -25.40
C VAL A 80 8.50 4.74 -25.38
N ASP A 81 9.17 5.04 -26.49
CA ASP A 81 10.62 5.06 -26.57
C ASP A 81 11.16 6.00 -25.49
N GLY A 82 11.64 5.41 -24.41
CA GLY A 82 12.08 6.13 -23.23
C GLY A 82 13.10 5.29 -22.47
N THR A 83 14.14 5.94 -21.98
CA THR A 83 15.09 5.30 -21.09
C THR A 83 14.36 4.83 -19.84
N ALA A 84 14.53 3.55 -19.47
CA ALA A 84 14.00 3.03 -18.22
C ALA A 84 14.42 3.92 -17.04
N GLY A 85 13.46 4.32 -16.20
CA GLY A 85 13.71 5.26 -15.10
C GLY A 85 13.87 6.73 -15.50
N GLY A 86 13.69 7.09 -16.78
CA GLY A 86 13.82 8.47 -17.26
C GLY A 86 12.81 9.44 -16.64
N SER A 87 11.58 9.00 -16.39
CA SER A 87 10.57 9.83 -15.69
C SER A 87 10.96 10.09 -14.24
N ALA A 88 11.46 9.07 -13.54
CA ALA A 88 11.91 9.18 -12.17
C ALA A 88 13.17 10.06 -12.04
N ALA A 89 14.09 10.00 -13.02
CA ALA A 89 15.25 10.88 -13.09
C ALA A 89 14.83 12.34 -13.27
N ARG A 90 13.98 12.65 -14.27
CA ARG A 90 13.46 14.01 -14.49
C ARG A 90 12.77 14.59 -13.26
N GLU A 91 12.02 13.75 -12.54
CA GLU A 91 11.33 14.18 -11.34
C GLU A 91 12.29 14.43 -10.16
N PHE A 92 13.38 13.65 -10.04
CA PHE A 92 14.46 13.93 -9.11
C PHE A 92 15.12 15.28 -9.42
N ASP A 93 15.52 15.49 -10.67
CA ASP A 93 16.19 16.73 -11.11
C ASP A 93 15.32 17.96 -10.82
N ARG A 94 14.03 17.92 -11.19
CA ARG A 94 13.09 19.02 -10.90
C ARG A 94 13.03 19.35 -9.41
N ARG A 95 13.00 18.33 -8.53
CA ARG A 95 12.92 18.52 -7.08
C ARG A 95 14.25 18.98 -6.48
N HIS A 96 15.37 18.46 -6.99
CA HIS A 96 16.71 18.86 -6.60
C HIS A 96 16.93 20.34 -6.91
N ASP A 97 16.67 20.75 -8.15
CA ASP A 97 16.88 22.13 -8.61
C ASP A 97 15.97 23.13 -7.89
N ALA A 98 14.70 22.78 -7.69
CA ALA A 98 13.76 23.61 -6.93
C ALA A 98 14.18 23.77 -5.46
N ARG A 99 14.92 22.81 -4.88
CA ARG A 99 15.52 22.94 -3.55
C ARG A 99 16.76 23.83 -3.61
N GLN A 100 17.67 23.58 -4.55
CA GLN A 100 18.89 24.36 -4.74
C GLN A 100 18.56 25.86 -4.87
N GLN A 101 17.58 26.20 -5.72
CA GLN A 101 17.14 27.58 -5.91
C GLN A 101 16.56 28.17 -4.62
N ARG A 102 15.62 27.48 -3.98
CA ARG A 102 14.99 27.96 -2.74
C ARG A 102 15.98 28.17 -1.60
N VAL A 103 16.94 27.26 -1.42
CA VAL A 103 17.98 27.40 -0.38
C VAL A 103 18.90 28.58 -0.70
N GLN A 104 19.29 28.77 -1.95
CA GLN A 104 20.12 29.91 -2.36
C GLN A 104 19.37 31.24 -2.24
N THR A 105 18.08 31.30 -2.61
CA THR A 105 17.23 32.49 -2.48
C THR A 105 16.98 32.85 -1.01
N ASN A 106 16.64 31.87 -0.17
CA ASN A 106 16.36 32.11 1.25
C ASN A 106 17.62 32.38 2.07
N HIS A 107 18.77 31.84 1.63
CA HIS A 107 20.05 31.96 2.33
C HIS A 107 21.15 32.44 1.38
N PRO A 108 21.15 33.70 0.93
CA PRO A 108 22.04 34.18 -0.13
C PRO A 108 23.54 34.11 0.24
N LYS A 109 23.89 34.25 1.52
CA LYS A 109 25.28 34.22 1.99
C LYS A 109 25.81 32.81 2.27
N ILE A 110 24.95 31.92 2.77
CA ILE A 110 25.35 30.58 3.27
C ILE A 110 24.71 29.42 2.51
N GLY A 111 23.87 29.68 1.50
CA GLY A 111 23.06 28.68 0.82
C GLY A 111 23.91 27.59 0.17
N LYS A 112 25.02 27.96 -0.47
CA LYS A 112 25.98 26.98 -1.03
C LYS A 112 26.59 26.08 0.05
N PHE A 113 26.92 26.62 1.21
CA PHE A 113 27.41 25.82 2.34
C PHE A 113 26.33 24.86 2.86
N LEU A 114 25.09 25.35 3.03
CA LEU A 114 23.97 24.50 3.45
C LEU A 114 23.72 23.35 2.48
N LEU A 115 23.84 23.58 1.16
CA LEU A 115 23.66 22.56 0.15
C LEU A 115 24.84 21.57 0.08
N ALA A 116 26.04 21.99 0.48
CA ALA A 116 27.21 21.11 0.57
C ALA A 116 27.17 20.20 1.81
N VAL A 117 26.62 20.69 2.93
CA VAL A 117 26.51 19.92 4.18
C VAL A 117 25.25 19.07 4.22
N PHE A 118 24.15 19.58 3.68
CA PHE A 118 22.84 18.92 3.74
C PHE A 118 22.39 18.42 2.38
N ASP A 119 22.49 17.11 2.25
CA ASP A 119 21.90 16.31 1.20
C ASP A 119 20.39 16.56 1.00
N ASP A 120 19.88 16.08 -0.13
CA ASP A 120 18.45 16.09 -0.39
C ASP A 120 17.63 15.26 0.60
N PRO A 121 16.40 15.70 0.90
CA PRO A 121 15.45 14.93 1.68
C PRO A 121 15.19 13.54 1.09
N GLN A 122 14.87 12.57 1.96
CA GLN A 122 14.63 11.18 1.54
C GLN A 122 13.51 11.05 0.50
N TYR A 123 12.47 11.88 0.58
CA TYR A 123 11.38 11.88 -0.41
C TYR A 123 11.84 12.27 -1.82
N THR A 124 12.92 13.06 -1.95
CA THR A 124 13.55 13.39 -3.23
C THR A 124 14.48 12.26 -3.65
N LYS A 125 15.36 11.78 -2.76
CA LYS A 125 16.29 10.68 -3.05
C LYS A 125 15.60 9.38 -3.48
N ALA A 126 14.37 9.13 -3.03
CA ALA A 126 13.57 7.99 -3.45
C ALA A 126 13.36 7.94 -4.99
N TRP A 127 13.26 9.09 -5.66
CA TRP A 127 13.12 9.17 -7.12
C TRP A 127 14.39 8.78 -7.85
N SER A 128 15.55 9.24 -7.36
CA SER A 128 16.85 8.82 -7.89
C SER A 128 17.05 7.30 -7.76
N ARG A 129 16.71 6.73 -6.59
CA ARG A 129 16.75 5.26 -6.38
C ARG A 129 15.81 4.52 -7.31
N GLY A 130 14.59 5.01 -7.51
CA GLY A 130 13.63 4.43 -8.45
C GLY A 130 14.12 4.47 -9.90
N ALA A 131 14.78 5.57 -10.30
CA ALA A 131 15.38 5.69 -11.62
C ALA A 131 16.51 4.67 -11.84
N VAL A 132 17.38 4.48 -10.85
CA VAL A 132 18.45 3.47 -10.89
C VAL A 132 17.87 2.05 -10.97
N GLY A 133 16.89 1.74 -10.13
CA GLY A 133 16.25 0.41 -10.12
C GLY A 133 15.60 0.06 -11.46
N ALA A 134 14.89 1.01 -12.07
CA ALA A 134 14.30 0.80 -13.39
C ALA A 134 15.35 0.57 -14.49
N ARG A 135 16.49 1.26 -14.45
CA ARG A 135 17.61 1.03 -15.40
C ARG A 135 18.26 -0.34 -15.22
N GLN A 136 18.36 -0.85 -13.99
CA GLN A 136 18.94 -2.16 -13.72
C GLN A 136 18.04 -3.31 -14.21
N LEU A 137 16.72 -3.12 -14.16
CA LEU A 137 15.75 -4.12 -14.60
C LEU A 137 15.51 -4.14 -16.12
N SER A 138 16.02 -3.15 -16.86
CA SER A 138 15.82 -3.04 -18.32
C SER A 138 16.90 -3.71 -19.17
N GLY A 139 17.83 -4.45 -18.55
CA GLY A 139 18.93 -5.15 -19.20
C GLY A 139 18.73 -6.66 -19.26
#